data_AF-A0A8T5SA00-F1
#
_entry.id   AF-A0A8T5SA00-F1
#
_cell.length_a   1.000
_cell.length_b   1.000
_cell.length_c   1.000
_cell.angle_alpha   90.00
_cell.angle_beta   90.00
_cell.angle_gamma   90.00
#
_symmetry.space_group_name_H-M   'P 1'
#
loop_
_entity.id
_entity.type
_entity.pdbx_description
1 polymer ?
#
loop_
_entity_poly.entity_id
_entity_poly.type
_entity_poly.pdbx_seq_one_letter_code
_entity_poly.pdbx_strand_id
1 'polypeptide(L)' 'MDIKKNPPPPVLPPSIKVNENFCLLHKGDIEGKVYTCPSCKTKYCMKCAEKARTEAKLCVKCKQLILM' A
#
# COMPACT_ATOMS: atom_id res chain seq x y z
N MET A 1 48.32 23.02 -5.32
CA MET A 1 47.69 21.90 -6.06
C MET A 1 46.68 21.26 -5.12
N ASP A 2 45.50 21.86 -5.07
CA ASP A 2 44.47 21.59 -4.08
C ASP A 2 43.62 20.42 -4.59
N ILE A 3 43.92 19.23 -4.07
CA ILE A 3 43.19 18.00 -4.38
C ILE A 3 41.82 18.12 -3.71
N LYS A 4 40.82 18.62 -4.44
CA LYS A 4 39.41 18.60 -4.05
C LYS A 4 38.94 17.14 -3.96
N LYS A 5 39.10 16.51 -2.79
CA LYS A 5 38.42 15.25 -2.46
C LYS A 5 36.93 15.54 -2.43
N ASN A 6 36.23 15.18 -3.51
CA ASN A 6 34.78 15.19 -3.51
C ASN A 6 34.28 14.36 -2.32
N PRO A 7 33.30 14.84 -1.55
CA PRO A 7 32.75 14.10 -0.43
C PRO A 7 32.19 12.76 -0.93
N PRO A 8 32.26 11.70 -0.11
CA PRO A 8 31.68 10.42 -0.46
C PRO A 8 30.19 10.60 -0.78
N PRO A 9 29.66 9.85 -1.76
CA PRO A 9 28.24 9.92 -2.08
C PRO A 9 27.39 9.59 -0.84
N PRO A 10 26.24 10.25 -0.66
CA PRO A 10 25.33 9.92 0.42
C PRO A 10 24.93 8.44 0.33
N VAL A 11 25.20 7.69 1.40
CA VAL A 11 24.69 6.33 1.54
C VAL A 11 23.17 6.40 1.72
N LEU A 12 22.42 5.99 0.69
CA LEU A 12 20.97 5.84 0.78
C LEU A 12 20.65 4.76 1.83
N PRO A 13 19.66 4.97 2.70
CA PRO A 13 19.23 3.94 3.64
C PRO A 13 18.74 2.69 2.89
N PRO A 14 18.91 1.49 3.47
CA PRO A 14 18.41 0.27 2.86
C PRO A 14 16.92 0.43 2.57
N SER A 15 16.49 0.11 1.35
CA SER A 15 15.09 0.16 0.95
C SER A 15 14.27 -0.76 1.85
N ILE A 16 13.68 -0.17 2.90
CA ILE A 16 12.65 -0.81 3.70
C ILE A 16 11.52 -1.14 2.74
N LYS A 17 11.40 -2.41 2.40
CA LYS A 17 10.22 -2.96 1.76
C LYS A 17 9.10 -2.83 2.78
N VAL A 18 8.39 -1.71 2.73
CA VAL A 18 7.13 -1.53 3.45
C VAL A 18 6.28 -2.75 3.10
N ASN A 19 5.97 -3.55 4.11
CA ASN A 19 5.27 -4.81 3.96
C ASN A 19 3.97 -4.54 3.18
N GLU A 20 3.89 -5.02 1.93
CA GLU A 20 2.82 -4.67 0.99
C GLU A 20 1.49 -5.34 1.32
N ASN A 21 1.46 -6.16 2.37
CA ASN A 21 0.34 -7.00 2.77
C ASN A 21 -0.46 -6.37 3.92
N PHE A 22 -0.67 -5.05 3.94
CA PHE A 22 -1.52 -4.42 4.96
C PHE A 22 -2.90 -4.05 4.43
N CYS A 23 -3.95 -4.59 5.05
CA CYS A 23 -5.34 -4.28 4.77
C CYS A 23 -5.80 -3.05 5.55
N LEU A 24 -6.02 -1.94 4.86
CA LEU A 24 -6.51 -0.70 5.48
C LEU A 24 -7.99 -0.77 5.91
N LEU A 25 -8.76 -1.78 5.46
CA LEU A 25 -10.17 -1.95 5.82
C LEU A 25 -10.33 -2.53 7.23
N HIS A 26 -9.61 -3.62 7.53
CA HIS A 26 -9.63 -4.25 8.86
C HIS A 26 -8.44 -3.84 9.74
N LYS A 27 -7.54 -2.99 9.23
CA LYS A 27 -6.33 -2.50 9.92
C LYS A 27 -5.43 -3.64 10.42
N GLY A 28 -5.12 -4.58 9.54
CA GLY A 28 -4.24 -5.72 9.85
C GLY A 28 -3.65 -6.31 8.59
N ASP A 29 -3.00 -7.48 8.69
CA ASP A 29 -2.37 -8.11 7.54
C ASP A 29 -3.39 -8.68 6.54
N ILE A 30 -3.03 -8.71 5.26
CA ILE A 30 -3.86 -9.25 4.20
C ILE A 30 -3.77 -10.77 4.24
N GLU A 31 -4.83 -11.40 4.71
CA GLU A 31 -4.93 -12.85 4.77
C GLU A 31 -5.59 -13.39 3.50
N GLY A 32 -4.83 -14.20 2.74
CA GLY A 32 -5.32 -14.91 1.56
C GLY A 32 -5.35 -14.07 0.28
N LYS A 33 -6.52 -13.96 -0.35
CA LYS A 33 -6.66 -13.28 -1.65
C LYS A 33 -6.64 -11.76 -1.47
N VAL A 34 -5.78 -11.11 -2.24
CA VAL A 34 -5.64 -9.65 -2.27
C VAL A 34 -6.61 -9.08 -3.31
N TYR A 35 -7.54 -8.24 -2.87
CA TYR A 35 -8.30 -7.35 -3.74
C TYR A 35 -7.49 -6.08 -3.98
N THR A 36 -7.26 -5.73 -5.24
CA THR A 36 -6.59 -4.48 -5.61
C THR A 36 -7.63 -3.51 -6.12
N CYS A 37 -7.78 -2.36 -5.46
CA CYS A 37 -8.71 -1.33 -5.89
C CYS A 37 -8.34 -0.83 -7.30
N PRO A 38 -9.25 -0.87 -8.29
CA PRO A 38 -8.95 -0.46 -9.66
C PRO A 38 -8.64 1.04 -9.78
N SER A 39 -9.18 1.89 -8.89
CA SER A 39 -8.98 3.34 -8.95
C SER A 39 -7.64 3.79 -8.38
N CYS A 40 -7.19 3.20 -7.26
CA CYS A 40 -6.01 3.69 -6.54
C CYS A 40 -4.92 2.64 -6.31
N LYS A 41 -5.10 1.42 -6.85
CA LYS A 41 -4.20 0.27 -6.72
C LYS A 41 -3.92 -0.13 -5.27
N THR A 42 -4.79 0.26 -4.34
CA THR A 42 -4.65 -0.12 -2.93
C THR A 42 -5.04 -1.57 -2.74
N LYS A 43 -4.18 -2.31 -2.06
CA LYS A 43 -4.39 -3.72 -1.72
C LYS A 43 -5.23 -3.83 -0.46
N TYR A 44 -6.22 -4.71 -0.49
CA TYR A 44 -7.12 -5.04 0.61
C TYR A 44 -7.34 -6.55 0.63
N CYS A 45 -7.91 -7.08 1.72
CA CYS A 45 -8.41 -8.45 1.70
C CYS A 45 -9.64 -8.57 0.80
N MET A 46 -9.73 -9.66 0.06
CA MET A 46 -10.93 -10.01 -0.71
C MET A 46 -12.18 -10.04 0.17
N LYS A 47 -12.10 -10.67 1.35
CA LYS A 47 -13.21 -10.68 2.34
C LYS A 47 -13.62 -9.27 2.79
N CYS A 48 -12.66 -8.38 2.96
CA CYS A 48 -12.95 -6.99 3.35
C CYS A 48 -13.58 -6.21 2.21
N ALA A 49 -13.15 -6.46 0.96
CA ALA A 49 -13.74 -5.87 -0.22
C ALA A 49 -15.20 -6.34 -0.41
N GLU A 50 -15.47 -7.63 -0.23
CA GLU A 50 -16.83 -8.19 -0.26
C GLU A 50 -17.73 -7.59 0.81
N LYS A 51 -17.26 -7.54 2.07
CA LYS A 51 -18.00 -6.88 3.15
C LYS A 51 -18.24 -5.41 2.87
N ALA A 52 -17.22 -4.70 2.37
CA ALA A 52 -17.34 -3.29 2.05
C ALA A 52 -18.37 -3.06 0.94
N ARG A 53 -18.46 -3.92 -0.06
CA ARG A 53 -19.52 -3.87 -1.08
C ARG A 53 -20.91 -4.03 -0.45
N THR A 54 -21.09 -5.03 0.42
CA THR A 54 -22.38 -5.27 1.10
C THR A 54 -22.76 -4.12 2.03
N GLU A 55 -21.79 -3.51 2.71
CA GLU A 55 -21.97 -2.36 3.60
C GLU A 55 -21.93 -1.00 2.87
N ALA A 56 -21.84 -0.98 1.54
CA ALA A 56 -21.63 0.23 0.73
C ALA A 56 -20.45 1.11 1.19
N LYS A 57 -19.43 0.51 1.79
CA LYS A 57 -18.19 1.18 2.20
C LYS A 57 -17.31 1.51 1.00
N LEU A 58 -16.74 2.70 1.07
CA LEU A 58 -15.83 3.24 0.07
C LEU A 58 -14.38 2.84 0.39
N CYS A 59 -13.55 2.82 -0.65
CA CYS A 59 -12.12 2.66 -0.52
C CYS A 59 -11.53 3.73 0.40
N VAL A 60 -10.79 3.31 1.44
CA VAL A 60 -10.18 4.22 2.42
C VAL A 60 -9.24 5.25 1.77
N LYS A 61 -8.59 4.89 0.67
CA LYS A 61 -7.57 5.72 0.03
C LYS A 61 -8.12 6.71 -1.00
N CYS A 62 -9.05 6.29 -1.87
CA CYS A 62 -9.62 7.15 -2.92
C CYS A 62 -11.11 7.47 -2.75
N LYS A 63 -11.75 6.98 -1.69
CA LYS A 63 -13.20 7.14 -1.42
C LYS A 63 -14.09 6.71 -2.59
N GLN A 64 -13.62 5.81 -3.45
CA GLN A 64 -14.41 5.21 -4.53
C GLN A 64 -15.10 3.95 -4.05
N LEU A 65 -16.21 3.57 -4.70
CA LEU A 65 -16.91 2.32 -4.42
C LEU A 65 -15.98 1.13 -4.67
N ILE A 66 -16.02 0.17 -3.76
CA ILE A 66 -15.34 -1.11 -3.96
C ILE A 66 -16.21 -1.94 -4.91
N LEU A 67 -15.94 -1.76 -6.20
CA LEU A 67 -16.55 -2.49 -7.30
C LEU A 67 -15.67 -3.71 -7.59
N MET A 68 -16.15 -4.88 -7.16
CA MET A 68 -15.53 -6.18 -7.34
C MET A 68 -16.27 -6.98 -8.40
#